data_AF-A0A429ZQV0-F1
#
_entry.id   AF-A0A429ZQV0-F1
#
_cell.length_a   1.000
_cell.length_b   1.000
_cell.length_c   1.000
_cell.angle_alpha   90.00
_cell.angle_beta   90.00
_cell.angle_gamma   90.00
#
_symmetry.space_group_name_H-M   'P 1'
#
loop_
_entity.id
_entity.type
_entity.pdbx_description
1 polymer ?
#
loop_
_entity_poly.entity_id
_entity_poly.type
_entity_poly.pdbx_seq_one_letter_code
_entity_poly.pdbx_strand_id
1 'polypeptide(L)'
;MVTSSRSIKKRRIMMKVSKLIGLSVCGLILLGVASTAMAAEGGSAMTDGTIDFEVETDPAGEIIKPETEEPIETEEGSSTTGNLRIQFVPDFNFGHQKIKTGEETYAPTYMKYRYKNQPVGKDGEYYMPHFLQVSDTRGTNEGFTLTVKGTTFKRKTGDELPFATIALTDGRLSNNVFSEAEIKNRVDTFKGVSNVGTGKLVIPTGMADALPVMMTKSNEKVHSTNGTQTSLILSSTYDKDNLDYLATAKNEEVVFTKTNKDIPTITPVAPAELDPYESKITWTLTTGI
;
A
#
# COMPACT_ATOMS: atom_id res chain seq x y z
N MET A 1 -26.91 -7.47 -60.23
CA MET A 1 -28.28 -7.07 -60.56
C MET A 1 -29.23 -7.99 -59.79
N VAL A 2 -29.82 -7.45 -58.73
CA VAL A 2 -31.16 -7.73 -58.15
C VAL A 2 -31.67 -9.20 -58.09
N THR A 3 -31.66 -9.73 -56.85
CA THR A 3 -32.65 -10.54 -56.09
C THR A 3 -33.70 -11.43 -56.80
N SER A 4 -33.95 -12.61 -56.19
CA SER A 4 -35.25 -13.03 -55.58
C SER A 4 -35.36 -14.57 -55.55
N SER A 5 -35.33 -15.21 -54.37
CA SER A 5 -36.48 -15.76 -53.61
C SER A 5 -37.20 -16.97 -54.22
N ARG A 6 -37.13 -18.14 -53.56
CA ARG A 6 -38.28 -18.77 -52.85
C ARG A 6 -37.91 -20.16 -52.31
N SER A 7 -38.32 -20.42 -51.07
CA SER A 7 -38.34 -21.73 -50.44
C SER A 7 -39.50 -22.59 -50.97
N ILE A 8 -39.36 -23.92 -50.97
CA ILE A 8 -40.48 -24.88 -50.82
C ILE A 8 -39.98 -26.17 -50.14
N LYS A 9 -40.89 -26.66 -49.31
CA LYS A 9 -40.91 -27.72 -48.31
C LYS A 9 -41.26 -29.09 -48.93
N LYS A 10 -41.05 -30.15 -48.13
CA LYS A 10 -41.87 -31.39 -47.94
C LYS A 10 -41.54 -32.70 -48.71
N ARG A 11 -41.22 -33.70 -47.86
CA ARG A 11 -41.86 -35.03 -47.63
C ARG A 11 -41.58 -36.23 -48.56
N ARG A 12 -41.08 -37.29 -47.88
CA ARG A 12 -41.48 -38.73 -47.80
C ARG A 12 -41.66 -39.54 -49.09
N ILE A 13 -41.02 -40.72 -49.10
CA ILE A 13 -41.50 -42.09 -49.49
C ILE A 13 -40.44 -43.05 -48.91
N MET A 14 -40.63 -43.86 -47.85
CA MET A 14 -41.37 -45.13 -47.65
C MET A 14 -41.02 -46.30 -48.59
N MET A 15 -40.48 -47.40 -48.03
CA MET A 15 -40.60 -48.83 -48.41
C MET A 15 -39.68 -49.61 -47.42
N LYS A 16 -39.98 -50.78 -46.84
CA LYS A 16 -41.01 -51.81 -47.02
C LYS A 16 -41.03 -52.67 -45.74
N VAL A 17 -42.22 -53.14 -45.38
CA VAL A 17 -42.50 -54.03 -44.25
C VAL A 17 -42.37 -55.49 -44.72
N SER A 18 -41.71 -56.34 -43.93
CA SER A 18 -41.82 -57.81 -44.06
C SER A 18 -42.05 -58.41 -42.68
N LYS A 19 -43.29 -58.86 -42.44
CA LYS A 19 -43.69 -59.68 -41.31
C LYS A 19 -43.16 -61.11 -41.52
N LEU A 20 -42.60 -61.73 -40.49
CA LEU A 20 -42.70 -63.18 -40.32
C LEU A 20 -43.08 -63.50 -38.87
N ILE A 21 -44.14 -64.30 -38.76
CA ILE A 21 -44.79 -64.80 -37.56
C ILE A 21 -44.23 -66.22 -37.34
N GLY A 22 -43.77 -66.51 -36.11
CA GLY A 22 -43.42 -67.86 -35.66
C GLY A 22 -44.00 -68.07 -34.25
N LEU A 23 -44.82 -69.10 -34.11
CA LEU A 23 -45.75 -69.36 -33.02
C LEU A 23 -45.17 -70.34 -31.99
N SER A 24 -45.53 -70.12 -30.71
CA SER A 24 -45.62 -71.09 -29.60
C SER A 24 -44.36 -71.43 -28.80
N VAL A 25 -44.32 -71.01 -27.52
CA VAL A 25 -44.64 -71.86 -26.34
C VAL A 25 -44.71 -70.97 -25.10
N CYS A 26 -45.82 -71.05 -24.37
CA CYS A 26 -46.00 -70.48 -23.03
C CYS A 26 -45.15 -71.23 -22.00
N GLY A 27 -44.46 -70.50 -21.11
CA GLY A 27 -43.95 -71.09 -19.87
C GLY A 27 -43.00 -70.18 -19.09
N LEU A 28 -43.50 -69.69 -17.95
CA LEU A 28 -42.79 -69.16 -16.79
C LEU A 28 -42.32 -67.70 -16.81
N ILE A 29 -43.16 -66.91 -16.17
CA ILE A 29 -42.94 -65.62 -15.56
C ILE A 29 -41.79 -65.75 -14.54
N LEU A 30 -40.73 -64.95 -14.70
CA LEU A 30 -39.97 -64.45 -13.55
C LEU A 30 -39.76 -62.95 -13.76
N LEU A 31 -40.54 -62.17 -13.01
CA LEU A 31 -40.32 -60.75 -12.82
C LEU A 31 -38.97 -60.56 -12.09
N GLY A 32 -37.91 -60.38 -12.84
CA GLY A 32 -36.65 -59.82 -12.35
C GLY A 32 -36.61 -58.36 -12.71
N VAL A 33 -37.14 -57.53 -11.81
CA VAL A 33 -37.06 -56.06 -11.86
C VAL A 33 -35.66 -55.60 -12.25
N ALA A 34 -35.57 -54.72 -13.24
CA ALA A 34 -34.40 -53.89 -13.43
C ALA A 34 -34.24 -53.03 -12.17
N SER A 35 -33.33 -53.40 -11.28
CA SER A 35 -32.84 -52.46 -10.27
C SER A 35 -31.91 -51.48 -10.99
N THR A 36 -32.49 -50.47 -11.63
CA THR A 36 -31.80 -49.19 -11.77
C THR A 36 -31.60 -48.69 -10.35
N ALA A 37 -30.45 -49.00 -9.75
CA ALA A 37 -30.00 -48.31 -8.55
C ALA A 37 -29.85 -46.84 -8.93
N MET A 38 -30.89 -46.05 -8.67
CA MET A 38 -30.76 -44.61 -8.61
C MET A 38 -29.83 -44.35 -7.43
N ALA A 39 -28.64 -43.84 -7.70
CA ALA A 39 -27.82 -43.27 -6.65
C ALA A 39 -28.70 -42.25 -5.91
N ALA A 40 -28.90 -42.44 -4.62
CA ALA A 40 -29.55 -41.43 -3.80
C ALA A 40 -28.73 -40.14 -3.96
N GLU A 41 -29.33 -39.08 -4.49
CA GLU A 41 -28.73 -37.75 -4.43
C GLU A 41 -28.51 -37.46 -2.95
N GLY A 42 -27.24 -37.37 -2.53
CA GLY A 42 -26.89 -37.04 -1.16
C GLY A 42 -27.55 -35.70 -0.79
N GLY A 43 -28.23 -35.66 0.36
CA GLY A 43 -28.83 -34.43 0.86
C GLY A 43 -27.79 -33.44 1.38
N SER A 44 -28.00 -32.14 1.17
CA SER A 44 -27.24 -31.08 1.82
C SER A 44 -27.92 -30.68 3.13
N ALA A 45 -27.16 -30.60 4.23
CA ALA A 45 -27.60 -29.99 5.48
C ALA A 45 -26.91 -28.63 5.66
N MET A 46 -27.67 -27.61 6.07
CA MET A 46 -27.14 -26.30 6.46
C MET A 46 -27.12 -26.21 7.99
N THR A 47 -26.04 -25.67 8.54
CA THR A 47 -25.86 -25.42 9.97
C THR A 47 -25.32 -24.00 10.16
N ASP A 48 -25.62 -23.38 11.29
CA ASP A 48 -25.14 -22.03 11.60
C ASP A 48 -23.80 -22.09 12.34
N GLY A 49 -22.95 -21.10 12.06
CA GLY A 49 -21.75 -20.79 12.83
C GLY A 49 -21.75 -19.31 13.19
N THR A 50 -21.41 -18.96 14.42
CA THR A 50 -21.46 -17.58 14.94
C THR A 50 -20.09 -17.15 15.49
N ILE A 51 -19.73 -15.89 15.26
CA ILE A 51 -18.53 -15.24 15.79
C ILE A 51 -18.84 -13.75 16.02
N ASP A 52 -18.25 -13.16 17.05
CA ASP A 52 -18.31 -11.72 17.35
C ASP A 52 -16.89 -11.16 17.44
N PHE A 53 -16.75 -9.86 17.17
CA PHE A 53 -15.48 -9.12 17.24
C PHE A 53 -15.61 -7.92 18.17
N GLU A 54 -14.55 -7.65 18.92
CA GLU A 54 -14.40 -6.43 19.72
C GLU A 54 -13.19 -5.63 19.23
N VAL A 55 -13.27 -4.31 19.37
CA VAL A 55 -12.17 -3.40 19.02
C VAL A 55 -11.27 -3.24 20.25
N GLU A 56 -9.96 -3.44 20.06
CA GLU A 56 -8.98 -3.28 21.13
C GLU A 56 -8.90 -1.81 21.59
N THR A 57 -8.68 -1.58 22.88
CA THR A 57 -8.51 -0.22 23.41
C THR A 57 -7.04 0.21 23.29
N ASP A 58 -6.80 1.27 22.52
CA ASP A 58 -5.48 1.90 22.32
C ASP A 58 -4.35 0.94 21.91
N PRO A 59 -4.52 0.13 20.84
CA PRO A 59 -3.51 -0.84 20.44
C PRO A 59 -2.21 -0.15 20.00
N ALA A 60 -1.08 -0.79 20.34
CA ALA A 60 0.20 -0.58 19.68
C ALA A 60 0.43 -1.73 18.68
N GLY A 61 1.09 -1.45 17.57
CA GLY A 61 1.40 -2.47 16.55
C GLY A 61 2.87 -2.52 16.21
N GLU A 62 3.26 -3.56 15.50
CA GLU A 62 4.61 -3.70 14.94
C GLU A 62 4.72 -2.96 13.61
N ILE A 63 5.89 -2.42 13.33
CA ILE A 63 6.22 -1.89 12.02
C ILE A 63 6.47 -3.08 11.10
N ILE A 64 5.70 -3.20 10.03
CA ILE A 64 5.86 -4.28 9.06
C ILE A 64 6.69 -3.78 7.89
N LYS A 65 7.73 -4.53 7.53
CA LYS A 65 8.54 -4.23 6.35
C LYS A 65 7.64 -4.21 5.10
N PRO A 66 7.68 -3.15 4.27
CA PRO A 66 6.79 -3.06 3.13
C PRO A 66 6.90 -4.29 2.21
N GLU A 67 5.73 -4.75 1.74
CA GLU A 67 5.55 -5.92 0.85
C GLU A 67 5.99 -7.27 1.42
N THR A 68 6.13 -7.35 2.75
CA THR A 68 6.32 -8.61 3.47
C THR A 68 5.39 -8.66 4.68
N GLU A 69 5.41 -9.78 5.40
CA GLU A 69 4.74 -9.96 6.71
C GLU A 69 5.75 -9.89 7.86
N GLU A 70 6.97 -9.39 7.61
CA GLU A 70 8.07 -9.46 8.56
C GLU A 70 8.12 -8.19 9.42
N PRO A 71 8.02 -8.32 10.76
CA PRO A 71 8.17 -7.17 11.64
C PRO A 71 9.62 -6.70 11.72
N ILE A 72 9.78 -5.39 11.71
CA ILE A 72 11.07 -4.72 11.79
C ILE A 72 11.11 -3.70 12.91
N GLU A 73 12.32 -3.32 13.30
CA GLU A 73 12.61 -2.25 14.24
C GLU A 73 13.54 -1.23 13.57
N THR A 74 13.32 0.03 13.88
CA THR A 74 14.14 1.16 13.43
C THR A 74 14.22 2.21 14.52
N GLU A 75 15.36 2.91 14.59
CA GLU A 75 15.59 4.01 15.52
C GLU A 75 15.28 5.37 14.87
N GLU A 76 14.92 5.39 13.59
CA GLU A 76 14.83 6.59 12.74
C GLU A 76 13.36 6.88 12.36
N GLY A 77 12.62 7.50 13.27
CA GLY A 77 11.23 7.90 13.01
C GLY A 77 10.33 7.91 14.22
N SER A 78 9.01 7.91 13.97
CA SER A 78 7.98 8.02 14.99
C SER A 78 6.72 7.22 14.67
N SER A 79 5.90 6.99 15.69
CA SER A 79 4.63 6.24 15.62
C SER A 79 3.62 6.83 16.61
N THR A 80 2.34 6.47 16.43
CA THR A 80 1.26 6.75 17.39
C THR A 80 0.60 5.45 17.83
N THR A 81 -0.20 5.50 18.90
CA THR A 81 -1.06 4.39 19.33
C THR A 81 -2.48 4.57 18.80
N GLY A 82 -3.34 3.56 19.00
CA GLY A 82 -4.75 3.61 18.65
C GLY A 82 -5.16 2.75 17.45
N ASN A 83 -6.47 2.61 17.27
CA ASN A 83 -7.03 1.79 16.19
C ASN A 83 -6.86 2.42 14.81
N LEU A 84 -6.81 3.75 14.71
CA LEU A 84 -6.27 4.43 13.55
C LEU A 84 -4.98 5.10 13.99
N ARG A 85 -3.84 4.62 13.49
CA ARG A 85 -2.54 5.09 13.95
C ARG A 85 -1.52 5.20 12.83
N ILE A 86 -0.57 6.10 13.04
CA ILE A 86 0.69 6.10 12.30
C ILE A 86 1.52 4.96 12.88
N GLN A 87 1.65 3.88 12.11
CA GLN A 87 2.49 2.76 12.50
C GLN A 87 3.96 3.13 12.36
N PHE A 88 4.31 3.92 11.34
CA PHE A 88 5.65 4.46 11.14
C PHE A 88 5.66 5.69 10.23
N VAL A 89 6.44 6.69 10.59
CA VAL A 89 6.90 7.78 9.70
C VAL A 89 8.39 8.01 9.95
N PRO A 90 9.19 8.28 8.90
CA PRO A 90 10.63 8.29 9.02
C PRO A 90 11.18 9.66 9.42
N ASP A 91 12.36 9.65 10.03
CA ASP A 91 13.25 10.80 10.03
C ASP A 91 14.01 10.88 8.70
N PHE A 92 14.41 12.09 8.26
CA PHE A 92 15.21 12.26 7.04
C PHE A 92 16.60 12.82 7.38
N ASN A 93 17.64 12.00 7.20
CA ASN A 93 19.03 12.40 7.45
C ASN A 93 19.76 12.77 6.16
N PHE A 94 19.87 14.06 5.88
CA PHE A 94 20.59 14.60 4.72
C PHE A 94 22.12 14.66 4.90
N GLY A 95 22.61 14.34 6.10
CA GLY A 95 24.04 14.33 6.43
C GLY A 95 24.71 15.69 6.41
N HIS A 96 26.04 15.69 6.53
CA HIS A 96 26.85 16.91 6.46
C HIS A 96 27.18 17.28 5.02
N GLN A 97 26.86 18.52 4.64
CA GLN A 97 27.07 19.04 3.29
C GLN A 97 28.02 20.22 3.30
N LYS A 98 28.88 20.31 2.27
CA LYS A 98 29.74 21.48 2.08
C LYS A 98 28.93 22.66 1.57
N ILE A 99 29.16 23.84 2.12
CA ILE A 99 28.54 25.08 1.62
C ILE A 99 29.05 25.34 0.21
N LYS A 100 28.11 25.55 -0.71
CA LYS A 100 28.37 25.97 -2.08
C LYS A 100 27.53 27.20 -2.43
N THR A 101 28.05 27.99 -3.36
CA THR A 101 27.29 29.04 -4.04
C THR A 101 26.30 28.39 -4.97
N GLY A 102 25.05 28.83 -4.97
CA GLY A 102 24.04 28.21 -5.82
C GLY A 102 22.89 27.57 -5.03
N GLU A 103 21.93 27.09 -5.81
CA GLU A 103 20.91 26.14 -5.39
C GLU A 103 21.54 24.75 -5.38
N GLU A 104 21.30 24.00 -4.30
CA GLU A 104 21.85 22.66 -4.13
C GLU A 104 20.76 21.73 -3.64
N THR A 105 20.82 20.49 -4.12
CA THR A 105 19.89 19.42 -3.76
C THR A 105 20.63 18.26 -3.12
N TYR A 106 20.08 17.72 -2.03
CA TYR A 106 20.66 16.60 -1.30
C TYR A 106 19.59 15.56 -0.97
N ALA A 107 19.92 14.29 -1.19
CA ALA A 107 19.11 13.16 -0.79
C ALA A 107 19.56 12.60 0.58
N PRO A 108 18.63 12.11 1.42
CA PRO A 108 18.97 11.48 2.68
C PRO A 108 19.55 10.09 2.45
N THR A 109 20.41 9.61 3.36
CA THR A 109 20.81 8.19 3.34
C THR A 109 19.61 7.30 3.61
N TYR A 110 19.60 6.09 3.06
CA TYR A 110 18.58 5.10 3.38
C TYR A 110 18.43 4.87 4.88
N MET A 111 17.20 4.57 5.29
CA MET A 111 16.89 4.34 6.68
C MET A 111 17.42 2.98 7.13
N LYS A 112 17.90 2.92 8.37
CA LYS A 112 18.42 1.70 8.99
C LYS A 112 17.29 0.90 9.64
N TYR A 113 17.31 -0.42 9.52
CA TYR A 113 16.38 -1.31 10.21
C TYR A 113 17.00 -2.66 10.59
N ARG A 114 16.31 -3.40 11.48
CA ARG A 114 16.61 -4.79 11.85
C ARG A 114 15.32 -5.61 11.86
N TYR A 115 15.41 -6.91 11.62
CA TYR A 115 14.28 -7.82 11.81
C TYR A 115 14.07 -8.12 13.29
N LYS A 116 12.86 -7.94 13.80
CA LYS A 116 12.55 -8.08 15.22
C LYS A 116 12.74 -9.52 15.75
N ASN A 117 12.34 -10.50 14.96
CA ASN A 117 12.36 -11.92 15.33
C ASN A 117 13.58 -12.67 14.80
N GLN A 118 14.55 -11.97 14.19
CA GLN A 118 15.79 -12.54 13.62
C GLN A 118 15.57 -13.87 12.87
N PRO A 119 14.78 -13.87 11.78
CA PRO A 119 14.60 -15.08 10.98
C PRO A 119 15.94 -15.61 10.48
N VAL A 120 16.05 -16.93 10.33
CA VAL A 120 17.31 -17.60 9.95
C VAL A 120 17.90 -16.97 8.69
N GLY A 121 19.16 -16.53 8.77
CA GLY A 121 19.86 -15.90 7.65
C GLY A 121 19.57 -14.40 7.49
N LYS A 122 18.81 -13.80 8.41
CA LYS A 122 18.47 -12.37 8.44
C LYS A 122 18.96 -11.70 9.73
N ASP A 123 20.23 -11.94 10.05
CA ASP A 123 20.91 -11.37 11.20
C ASP A 123 21.70 -10.12 10.80
N GLY A 124 21.46 -8.99 11.49
CA GLY A 124 22.26 -7.78 11.34
C GLY A 124 21.46 -6.53 11.04
N GLU A 125 22.17 -5.52 10.53
CA GLU A 125 21.62 -4.24 10.13
C GLU A 125 21.39 -4.22 8.63
N TYR A 126 20.22 -3.73 8.24
CA TYR A 126 19.81 -3.58 6.86
C TYR A 126 19.39 -2.13 6.59
N TYR A 127 19.33 -1.78 5.32
CA TYR A 127 18.93 -0.44 4.88
C TYR A 127 17.83 -0.55 3.85
N MET A 128 16.97 0.45 3.77
CA MET A 128 15.96 0.54 2.72
C MET A 128 15.56 1.99 2.44
N PRO A 129 14.91 2.29 1.30
CA PRO A 129 14.23 3.55 1.11
C PRO A 129 13.25 3.87 2.23
N HIS A 130 13.03 5.16 2.46
CA HIS A 130 12.13 5.62 3.52
C HIS A 130 10.69 5.26 3.15
N PHE A 131 9.85 4.95 4.14
CA PHE A 131 8.43 4.68 3.92
C PHE A 131 7.58 5.23 5.07
N LEU A 132 6.30 5.39 4.82
CA LEU A 132 5.29 5.73 5.82
C LEU A 132 4.35 4.53 5.95
N GLN A 133 3.79 4.27 7.13
CA GLN A 133 2.85 3.18 7.36
C GLN A 133 1.71 3.62 8.27
N VAL A 134 0.48 3.33 7.86
CA VAL A 134 -0.76 3.59 8.61
C VAL A 134 -1.46 2.27 8.87
N SER A 135 -1.91 2.08 10.11
CA SER A 135 -2.72 0.93 10.52
C SER A 135 -4.14 1.39 10.84
N ASP A 136 -5.14 0.69 10.29
CA ASP A 136 -6.56 0.95 10.56
C ASP A 136 -7.25 -0.34 11.01
N THR A 137 -7.47 -0.50 12.31
CA THR A 137 -8.13 -1.65 12.96
C THR A 137 -9.49 -1.29 13.54
N ARG A 138 -10.07 -0.15 13.18
CA ARG A 138 -11.33 0.34 13.76
C ARG A 138 -12.57 -0.46 13.36
N GLY A 139 -12.57 -1.01 12.14
CA GLY A 139 -13.76 -1.65 11.58
C GLY A 139 -14.86 -0.67 11.13
N THR A 140 -14.66 0.65 11.23
CA THR A 140 -15.69 1.67 10.94
C THR A 140 -15.86 2.00 9.45
N ASN A 141 -14.86 1.70 8.61
CA ASN A 141 -14.84 2.04 7.18
C ASN A 141 -14.80 3.55 6.88
N GLU A 142 -14.48 4.39 7.85
CA GLU A 142 -14.44 5.85 7.69
C GLU A 142 -13.20 6.35 6.91
N GLY A 143 -12.24 5.46 6.65
CA GLY A 143 -11.01 5.81 5.95
C GLY A 143 -10.13 6.79 6.74
N PHE A 144 -9.08 7.31 6.09
CA PHE A 144 -8.10 8.16 6.75
C PHE A 144 -7.47 9.19 5.81
N THR A 145 -6.90 10.24 6.38
CA THR A 145 -5.99 11.16 5.70
C THR A 145 -4.75 11.37 6.55
N LEU A 146 -3.58 11.07 5.99
CA LEU A 146 -2.28 11.42 6.54
C LEU A 146 -1.79 12.70 5.85
N THR A 147 -1.48 13.71 6.64
CA THR A 147 -0.94 14.99 6.18
C THR A 147 0.45 15.24 6.73
N VAL A 148 1.21 16.13 6.08
CA VAL A 148 2.56 16.51 6.48
C VAL A 148 2.76 18.02 6.46
N LYS A 149 3.51 18.53 7.45
CA LYS A 149 3.97 19.91 7.54
C LYS A 149 5.33 19.96 8.24
N GLY A 150 6.21 20.84 7.79
CA GLY A 150 7.52 21.09 8.40
C GLY A 150 7.61 22.45 9.07
N THR A 151 8.61 22.64 9.93
CA THR A 151 9.04 23.99 10.34
C THR A 151 10.11 24.51 9.39
N THR A 152 10.38 25.82 9.43
CA THR A 152 11.59 26.38 8.82
C THR A 152 12.83 25.67 9.38
N PHE A 153 13.81 25.40 8.52
CA PHE A 153 15.10 24.86 8.93
C PHE A 153 15.82 25.86 9.81
N LYS A 154 16.11 25.48 11.05
CA LYS A 154 16.63 26.39 12.06
C LYS A 154 17.71 25.71 12.90
N ARG A 155 18.78 26.44 13.21
CA ARG A 155 19.76 26.05 14.21
C ARG A 155 19.31 26.41 15.62
N LYS A 156 19.87 25.74 16.62
CA LYS A 156 19.71 26.15 18.03
C LYS A 156 20.13 27.60 18.29
N THR A 157 21.12 28.10 17.55
CA THR A 157 21.59 29.50 17.62
C THR A 157 20.59 30.53 17.09
N GLY A 158 19.57 30.10 16.35
CA GLY A 158 18.56 30.97 15.77
C GLY A 158 18.70 31.22 14.27
N ASP A 159 19.81 30.82 13.64
CA ASP A 159 20.00 30.93 12.18
C ASP A 159 18.95 30.11 11.44
N GLU A 160 18.39 30.64 10.36
CA GLU A 160 17.32 30.02 9.58
C GLU A 160 17.67 29.90 8.10
N LEU A 161 17.14 28.86 7.45
CA LEU A 161 17.09 28.71 5.99
C LEU A 161 15.62 28.81 5.55
N PRO A 162 15.06 30.02 5.43
CA PRO A 162 13.62 30.24 5.23
C PRO A 162 13.08 29.73 3.90
N PHE A 163 13.93 29.56 2.88
CA PHE A 163 13.52 29.07 1.57
C PHE A 163 13.94 27.62 1.33
N ALA A 164 14.61 26.98 2.29
CA ALA A 164 14.99 25.58 2.17
C ALA A 164 13.76 24.68 2.30
N THR A 165 13.70 23.63 1.47
CA THR A 165 12.52 22.75 1.39
C THR A 165 12.92 21.30 1.40
N ILE A 166 12.00 20.43 1.83
CA ILE A 166 12.05 18.98 1.57
C ILE A 166 10.94 18.68 0.57
N ALA A 167 11.24 17.85 -0.42
CA ALA A 167 10.25 17.37 -1.38
C ALA A 167 10.24 15.84 -1.48
N LEU A 168 9.06 15.29 -1.69
CA LEU A 168 8.78 13.90 -2.03
C LEU A 168 8.42 13.85 -3.52
N THR A 169 9.14 13.06 -4.32
CA THR A 169 8.98 13.02 -5.79
C THR A 169 8.35 11.73 -6.30
N ASP A 170 8.51 10.63 -5.58
CA ASP A 170 7.83 9.38 -5.89
C ASP A 170 7.41 8.60 -4.64
N GLY A 171 6.42 7.73 -4.82
CA GLY A 171 6.15 6.69 -3.87
C GLY A 171 5.22 5.61 -4.42
N ARG A 172 5.45 4.37 -3.96
CA ARG A 172 4.65 3.18 -4.26
C ARG A 172 3.82 2.80 -3.04
N LEU A 173 2.56 2.44 -3.27
CA LEU A 173 1.71 1.89 -2.22
C LEU A 173 1.92 0.39 -2.09
N SER A 174 1.92 -0.10 -0.85
CA SER A 174 1.80 -1.51 -0.51
C SER A 174 0.78 -1.69 0.62
N ASN A 175 0.23 -2.90 0.75
CA ASN A 175 -0.69 -3.24 1.82
C ASN A 175 -0.48 -4.73 2.19
N ASN A 176 -0.72 -5.09 3.45
CA ASN A 176 -0.56 -6.47 3.93
C ASN A 176 -1.76 -7.40 3.62
N VAL A 177 -2.86 -6.84 3.12
CA VAL A 177 -4.07 -7.60 2.77
C VAL A 177 -4.40 -7.46 1.28
N PHE A 178 -4.39 -6.22 0.79
CA PHE A 178 -4.75 -5.92 -0.60
C PHE A 178 -3.53 -6.00 -1.51
N SER A 179 -3.73 -6.52 -2.73
CA SER A 179 -2.73 -6.45 -3.79
C SER A 179 -2.43 -4.99 -4.17
N GLU A 180 -1.30 -4.76 -4.86
CA GLU A 180 -0.92 -3.42 -5.34
C GLU A 180 -2.01 -2.78 -6.22
N ALA A 181 -2.65 -3.56 -7.09
CA ALA A 181 -3.72 -3.07 -7.95
C ALA A 181 -4.96 -2.69 -7.14
N GLU A 182 -5.30 -3.46 -6.11
CA GLU A 182 -6.43 -3.18 -5.24
C GLU A 182 -6.17 -1.92 -4.41
N ILE A 183 -5.03 -1.83 -3.72
CA ILE A 183 -4.75 -0.68 -2.83
C ILE A 183 -4.69 0.65 -3.61
N LYS A 184 -4.18 0.65 -4.85
CA LYS A 184 -4.22 1.84 -5.74
C LYS A 184 -5.64 2.29 -6.07
N ASN A 185 -6.64 1.39 -6.00
CA ASN A 185 -8.05 1.75 -6.16
C ASN A 185 -8.69 2.23 -4.86
N ARG A 186 -8.02 2.11 -3.71
CA ARG A 186 -8.53 2.50 -2.38
C ARG A 186 -7.88 3.74 -1.79
N VAL A 187 -6.59 3.96 -2.07
CA VAL A 187 -5.78 5.01 -1.44
C VAL A 187 -5.15 5.86 -2.54
N ASP A 188 -5.29 7.17 -2.40
CA ASP A 188 -4.53 8.16 -3.15
C ASP A 188 -3.24 8.52 -2.40
N THR A 189 -2.19 8.77 -3.17
CA THR A 189 -0.96 9.36 -2.67
C THR A 189 -0.94 10.85 -3.01
N PHE A 190 0.07 11.57 -2.53
CA PHE A 190 0.31 12.97 -2.90
C PHE A 190 0.33 13.23 -4.42
N LYS A 191 0.61 12.21 -5.26
CA LYS A 191 0.57 12.32 -6.73
C LYS A 191 -0.84 12.54 -7.30
N GLY A 192 -1.90 12.37 -6.50
CA GLY A 192 -3.30 12.57 -6.89
C GLY A 192 -3.97 13.83 -6.34
N VAL A 193 -3.24 14.66 -5.58
CA VAL A 193 -3.81 15.81 -4.87
C VAL A 193 -3.70 17.07 -5.74
N SER A 194 -4.83 17.71 -6.08
CA SER A 194 -4.91 18.86 -6.99
C SER A 194 -4.02 20.07 -6.62
N ASN A 195 -3.64 20.21 -5.35
CA ASN A 195 -2.80 21.28 -4.84
C ASN A 195 -1.30 20.91 -4.72
N VAL A 196 -0.94 19.67 -5.07
CA VAL A 196 0.43 19.18 -5.17
C VAL A 196 0.78 19.18 -6.66
N GLY A 197 1.55 20.17 -7.12
CA GLY A 197 1.95 20.29 -8.52
C GLY A 197 2.52 18.97 -9.08
N THR A 198 2.38 18.75 -10.39
CA THR A 198 2.64 17.49 -11.11
C THR A 198 3.69 16.58 -10.45
N GLY A 199 3.21 15.59 -9.68
CA GLY A 199 4.02 14.47 -9.17
C GLY A 199 4.98 14.74 -8.01
N LYS A 200 5.10 15.98 -7.51
CA LYS A 200 6.06 16.35 -6.44
C LYS A 200 5.38 17.08 -5.29
N LEU A 201 5.43 16.52 -4.08
CA LEU A 201 5.01 17.19 -2.85
C LEU A 201 6.19 17.93 -2.25
N VAL A 202 6.09 19.27 -2.14
CA VAL A 202 7.01 20.06 -1.32
C VAL A 202 6.39 20.20 0.06
N ILE A 203 7.07 19.73 1.11
CA ILE A 203 6.53 19.78 2.47
C ILE A 203 6.33 21.26 2.85
N PRO A 204 5.10 21.67 3.18
CA PRO A 204 4.80 23.06 3.49
C PRO A 204 5.47 23.47 4.81
N THR A 205 5.91 24.73 4.90
CA THR A 205 6.50 25.31 6.11
C THR A 205 5.80 26.60 6.53
N GLY A 206 6.02 27.03 7.77
CA GLY A 206 5.49 28.29 8.29
C GLY A 206 3.95 28.30 8.39
N MET A 207 3.33 29.32 7.79
CA MET A 207 1.88 29.54 7.86
C MET A 207 1.06 28.71 6.85
N ALA A 208 1.71 27.99 5.93
CA ALA A 208 1.02 27.15 4.96
C ALA A 208 0.31 25.96 5.62
N ASP A 209 -0.82 25.53 5.06
CA ASP A 209 -1.56 24.36 5.53
C ASP A 209 -0.78 23.07 5.28
N ALA A 210 -1.04 22.05 6.10
CA ALA A 210 -0.49 20.72 5.89
C ALA A 210 -1.02 20.12 4.58
N LEU A 211 -0.18 19.37 3.86
CA LEU A 211 -0.57 18.72 2.61
C LEU A 211 -0.81 17.23 2.81
N PRO A 212 -1.84 16.63 2.20
CA PRO A 212 -2.07 15.19 2.27
C PRO A 212 -0.99 14.43 1.51
N VAL A 213 -0.43 13.40 2.17
CA VAL A 213 0.58 12.50 1.60
C VAL A 213 -0.01 11.15 1.21
N MET A 214 -1.01 10.69 1.95
CA MET A 214 -1.70 9.42 1.76
C MET A 214 -3.13 9.56 2.30
N MET A 215 -4.15 9.26 1.49
CA MET A 215 -5.55 9.37 1.88
C MET A 215 -6.42 8.30 1.24
N THR A 216 -7.41 7.80 1.95
CA THR A 216 -8.42 6.92 1.34
C THR A 216 -9.28 7.69 0.33
N LYS A 217 -9.60 7.05 -0.78
CA LYS A 217 -10.46 7.60 -1.84
C LYS A 217 -11.90 7.77 -1.34
N SER A 218 -12.52 8.90 -1.71
CA SER A 218 -13.86 9.29 -1.26
C SER A 218 -15.02 8.73 -2.10
N ASN A 219 -14.79 7.90 -3.14
CA ASN A 219 -15.83 7.51 -4.09
C ASN A 219 -16.56 6.17 -3.79
N GLU A 220 -17.86 6.32 -3.46
CA GLU A 220 -19.09 5.48 -3.55
C GLU A 220 -19.12 3.93 -3.52
N LYS A 221 -18.02 3.19 -3.46
CA LYS A 221 -18.08 1.72 -3.21
C LYS A 221 -17.03 1.27 -2.20
N VAL A 222 -17.13 1.82 -0.97
CA VAL A 222 -16.44 1.43 0.27
C VAL A 222 -15.11 0.71 0.04
N HIS A 223 -14.11 1.48 -0.33
CA HIS A 223 -12.73 1.02 -0.38
C HIS A 223 -12.02 1.36 0.92
N SER A 224 -12.50 0.76 2.00
CA SER A 224 -11.90 0.84 3.33
C SER A 224 -10.56 0.12 3.38
N THR A 225 -9.68 0.59 4.28
CA THR A 225 -8.43 -0.05 4.71
C THR A 225 -8.57 -0.73 6.07
N ASN A 226 -9.80 -0.97 6.54
CA ASN A 226 -10.07 -1.66 7.81
C ASN A 226 -9.36 -3.02 7.88
N GLY A 227 -8.79 -3.29 9.06
CA GLY A 227 -8.03 -4.50 9.34
C GLY A 227 -6.70 -4.57 8.60
N THR A 228 -6.21 -3.46 8.02
CA THR A 228 -5.00 -3.48 7.18
C THR A 228 -3.95 -2.48 7.66
N GLN A 229 -2.72 -2.71 7.22
CA GLN A 229 -1.62 -1.77 7.26
C GLN A 229 -1.27 -1.35 5.84
N THR A 230 -1.31 -0.05 5.57
CA THR A 230 -0.95 0.52 4.27
C THR A 230 0.36 1.26 4.39
N SER A 231 1.31 0.95 3.51
CA SER A 231 2.58 1.66 3.42
C SER A 231 2.67 2.49 2.14
N LEU A 232 3.30 3.66 2.24
CA LEU A 232 3.79 4.43 1.10
C LEU A 232 5.31 4.40 1.14
N ILE A 233 5.91 3.61 0.25
CA ILE A 233 7.35 3.50 0.09
C ILE A 233 7.80 4.66 -0.79
N LEU A 234 8.68 5.53 -0.28
CA LEU A 234 9.24 6.67 -1.02
C LEU A 234 10.38 6.19 -1.93
N SER A 235 10.06 5.25 -2.82
CA SER A 235 10.93 4.74 -3.89
C SER A 235 10.10 3.96 -4.89
N SER A 236 10.22 4.30 -6.17
CA SER A 236 9.60 3.54 -7.27
C SER A 236 10.33 2.23 -7.56
N THR A 237 11.62 2.14 -7.20
CA THR A 237 12.52 1.02 -7.47
C THR A 237 12.78 0.17 -6.23
N TYR A 238 11.94 0.28 -5.20
CA TYR A 238 12.05 -0.57 -4.02
C TYR A 238 11.89 -2.05 -4.40
N ASP A 239 12.81 -2.86 -3.91
CA ASP A 239 12.77 -4.31 -4.01
C ASP A 239 12.81 -4.90 -2.60
N LYS A 240 11.74 -5.59 -2.23
CA LYS A 240 11.60 -6.22 -0.92
C LYS A 240 12.63 -7.33 -0.68
N ASP A 241 13.16 -7.95 -1.73
CA ASP A 241 14.11 -9.06 -1.61
C ASP A 241 15.57 -8.58 -1.65
N ASN A 242 15.79 -7.30 -1.95
CA ASN A 242 17.11 -6.68 -1.93
C ASN A 242 17.55 -6.38 -0.48
N LEU A 243 18.53 -7.15 -0.01
CA LEU A 243 19.18 -6.95 1.29
C LEU A 243 20.52 -6.21 1.17
N ASP A 244 20.95 -5.85 -0.03
CA ASP A 244 22.26 -5.24 -0.35
C ASP A 244 22.21 -3.72 -0.41
N TYR A 245 21.11 -3.10 0.01
CA TYR A 245 21.05 -1.65 0.17
C TYR A 245 22.15 -1.19 1.14
N LEU A 246 23.02 -0.31 0.66
CA LEU A 246 24.17 0.17 1.42
C LEU A 246 23.79 1.32 2.35
N ALA A 247 24.44 1.40 3.52
CA ALA A 247 24.31 2.52 4.46
C ALA A 247 24.57 3.89 3.83
N THR A 248 25.42 3.94 2.80
CA THR A 248 25.80 5.17 2.08
C THR A 248 24.87 5.49 0.91
N ALA A 249 24.00 4.56 0.52
CA ALA A 249 23.06 4.77 -0.57
C ALA A 249 22.01 5.82 -0.18
N LYS A 250 21.54 6.54 -1.18
CA LYS A 250 20.70 7.72 -1.03
C LYS A 250 19.29 7.46 -1.54
N ASN A 251 18.30 7.99 -0.82
CA ASN A 251 16.93 7.99 -1.31
C ASN A 251 16.66 9.20 -2.19
N GLU A 252 16.89 9.07 -3.50
CA GLU A 252 16.72 10.16 -4.46
C GLU A 252 15.27 10.64 -4.60
N GLU A 253 14.29 9.89 -4.08
CA GLU A 253 12.88 10.32 -4.08
C GLU A 253 12.50 11.26 -2.93
N VAL A 254 13.45 11.55 -2.04
CA VAL A 254 13.33 12.55 -1.00
C VAL A 254 14.47 13.55 -1.17
N VAL A 255 14.13 14.81 -1.44
CA VAL A 255 15.12 15.81 -1.79
C VAL A 255 15.01 17.03 -0.88
N PHE A 256 16.06 17.32 -0.14
CA PHE A 256 16.26 18.63 0.46
C PHE A 256 16.83 19.57 -0.60
N THR A 257 16.26 20.77 -0.72
CA THR A 257 16.75 21.83 -1.60
C THR A 257 17.09 23.06 -0.77
N LYS A 258 18.35 23.48 -0.83
CA LYS A 258 18.80 24.79 -0.34
C LYS A 258 18.80 25.76 -1.52
N THR A 259 18.10 26.87 -1.41
CA THR A 259 17.96 27.81 -2.53
C THR A 259 19.13 28.79 -2.60
N ASN A 260 19.23 29.51 -3.72
CA ASN A 260 20.13 30.66 -3.88
C ASN A 260 19.92 31.78 -2.85
N LYS A 261 18.73 31.86 -2.25
CA LYS A 261 18.36 32.89 -1.28
C LYS A 261 18.76 32.52 0.15
N ASP A 262 19.03 31.25 0.41
CA ASP A 262 19.52 30.79 1.70
C ASP A 262 21.05 30.81 1.71
N ILE A 263 21.64 31.49 2.69
CA ILE A 263 23.10 31.54 2.87
C ILE A 263 23.41 30.89 4.22
N PRO A 264 23.81 29.59 4.24
CA PRO A 264 24.17 28.94 5.47
C PRO A 264 25.33 29.67 6.13
N THR A 265 25.15 30.07 7.39
CA THR A 265 26.21 30.67 8.19
C THR A 265 27.14 29.57 8.73
N ILE A 266 28.42 29.90 8.91
CA ILE A 266 29.32 29.13 9.77
C ILE A 266 29.79 30.07 10.88
N THR A 267 29.49 29.74 12.12
CA THR A 267 30.17 30.38 13.25
C THR A 267 31.61 29.88 13.22
N PRO A 268 32.64 30.73 13.44
CA PRO A 268 34.03 30.29 13.43
C PRO A 268 34.33 29.46 14.67
N VAL A 269 33.82 28.24 14.70
CA VAL A 269 34.18 27.18 15.64
C VAL A 269 34.84 26.12 14.78
N ALA A 270 35.94 25.55 15.28
CA ALA A 270 36.58 24.39 14.66
C ALA A 270 35.52 23.35 14.23
N PRO A 271 35.74 22.58 13.16
CA PRO A 271 34.73 21.75 12.49
C PRO A 271 34.03 20.66 13.33
N ALA A 272 34.19 20.66 14.65
CA ALA A 272 33.68 19.65 15.57
C ALA A 272 32.25 19.90 16.12
N GLU A 273 31.67 21.11 16.09
CA GLU A 273 30.44 21.37 16.86
C GLU A 273 29.48 22.42 16.26
N LEU A 274 29.28 22.45 14.94
CA LEU A 274 28.16 23.25 14.41
C LEU A 274 26.85 22.48 14.60
N ASP A 275 25.95 23.01 15.43
CA ASP A 275 24.58 22.54 15.52
C ASP A 275 23.94 22.49 14.11
N PRO A 276 23.27 21.39 13.74
CA PRO A 276 22.65 21.26 12.43
C PRO A 276 21.46 22.23 12.30
N TYR A 277 21.15 22.61 11.06
CA TYR A 277 19.84 23.17 10.76
C TYR A 277 18.82 22.03 10.78
N GLU A 278 17.78 22.17 11.60
CA GLU A 278 16.73 21.15 11.74
C GLU A 278 15.38 21.71 11.32
N SER A 279 14.56 20.87 10.69
CA SER A 279 13.12 21.08 10.54
C SER A 279 12.40 20.02 11.36
N LYS A 280 11.41 20.41 12.17
CA LYS A 280 10.49 19.46 12.79
C LYS A 280 9.37 19.16 11.80
N ILE A 281 9.28 17.91 11.38
CA ILE A 281 8.25 17.43 10.46
C ILE A 281 7.14 16.81 11.31
N THR A 282 5.94 17.35 11.18
CA THR A 282 4.73 16.88 11.84
C THR A 282 3.89 16.12 10.84
N TRP A 283 3.60 14.87 11.17
CA TRP A 283 2.66 14.02 10.45
C TRP A 283 1.37 13.96 11.24
N THR A 284 0.24 14.22 10.61
CA THR A 284 -1.07 14.24 11.27
C THR A 284 -2.00 13.30 10.55
N LEU A 285 -2.47 12.28 11.29
CA LEU A 285 -3.43 11.31 10.82
C LEU A 285 -4.81 11.66 11.36
N THR A 286 -5.78 11.79 10.46
CA THR A 286 -7.18 12.03 10.80
C THR A 286 -8.07 10.98 10.15
N THR A 287 -9.26 10.80 10.70
CA THR A 287 -10.32 10.04 10.03
C THR A 287 -10.70 10.72 8.71
N GLY A 288 -10.94 9.94 7.66
CA GLY A 288 -11.38 10.43 6.37
C GLY A 288 -12.81 11.01 6.44
N ILE A 289 -13.14 11.90 5.51
CA ILE A 289 -14.51 12.41 5.29
C ILE A 289 -15.05 11.76 4.03
#